data_AF-A0A1R1M2V4-F1
#
_entry.id   AF-A0A1R1M2V4-F1
#
_cell.length_a   1.000
_cell.length_b   1.000
_cell.length_c   1.000
_cell.angle_alpha   90.00
_cell.angle_beta   90.00
_cell.angle_gamma   90.00
#
_symmetry.space_group_name_H-M   'P 1'
#
loop_
_entity.id
_entity.type
_entity.pdbx_description
1 polymer ?
#
loop_
_entity_poly.entity_id
_entity_poly.type
_entity_poly.pdbx_seq_one_letter_code
_entity_poly.pdbx_strand_id
1 'polypeptide(L)'
;MLATVLICAGCSNPGTAASDAATTAPATAPSAAPTAAFAGFAGAMTAAGTARTTSPEVPLPGASADATTALHGISCAADPAGSWSFHGTVHNTSASAKRYTVALALTRGASVVGHGLTSVTVPAGAQRTVSSAGFATLRGSAACETVVSAEEAA
;
A
#
# COMPACT_ATOMS: atom_id res chain seq x y z
N MET A 1 -56.00 14.95 1.51
CA MET A 1 -55.70 16.01 2.50
C MET A 1 -54.18 16.17 2.52
N LEU A 2 -53.71 17.36 2.14
CA LEU A 2 -52.32 17.79 1.96
C LEU A 2 -51.53 17.79 3.28
N ALA A 3 -50.22 17.53 3.23
CA ALA A 3 -49.20 18.43 3.78
C ALA A 3 -47.77 17.91 3.49
N THR A 4 -47.11 18.56 2.52
CA THR A 4 -45.66 18.62 2.36
C THR A 4 -45.12 19.72 3.29
N VAL A 5 -44.06 19.49 4.06
CA VAL A 5 -43.21 20.59 4.58
C VAL A 5 -41.73 20.24 4.46
N LEU A 6 -41.08 21.05 3.65
CA LEU A 6 -39.65 21.24 3.39
C LEU A 6 -39.07 22.16 4.48
N ILE A 7 -37.91 21.86 5.06
CA ILE A 7 -37.17 22.84 5.89
C ILE A 7 -35.74 22.96 5.37
N CYS A 8 -35.44 24.13 4.80
CA CYS A 8 -34.12 24.64 4.52
C CYS A 8 -33.60 25.51 5.68
N ALA A 9 -32.28 25.71 5.67
CA ALA A 9 -31.53 26.83 6.24
C ALA A 9 -31.19 26.81 7.74
N GLY A 10 -29.88 26.71 8.01
CA GLY A 10 -29.26 26.99 9.29
C GLY A 10 -27.79 27.36 9.12
N CYS A 11 -27.53 28.52 8.50
CA CYS A 11 -26.24 29.22 8.59
C CYS A 11 -26.17 29.90 9.97
N SER A 12 -25.10 29.72 10.75
CA SER A 12 -24.74 30.61 11.87
C SER A 12 -23.30 30.37 12.34
N ASN A 13 -22.37 31.19 11.85
CA ASN A 13 -21.23 31.70 12.62
C ASN A 13 -21.53 33.19 12.88
N PRO A 14 -21.28 33.74 14.08
CA PRO A 14 -20.09 34.62 14.24
C PRO A 14 -19.53 34.72 15.69
N GLY A 15 -18.33 35.33 15.82
CA GLY A 15 -17.81 35.90 17.09
C GLY A 15 -16.36 35.49 17.44
N THR A 16 -15.26 36.07 16.90
CA THR A 16 -14.54 37.32 17.30
C THR A 16 -14.42 37.56 18.82
N ALA A 17 -13.31 38.00 19.44
CA ALA A 17 -11.92 38.34 19.08
C ALA A 17 -11.16 38.69 20.38
N ALA A 18 -9.82 38.71 20.33
CA ALA A 18 -8.84 39.54 21.08
C ALA A 18 -7.55 38.70 21.30
N SER A 19 -6.45 38.87 20.55
CA SER A 19 -5.53 40.01 20.43
C SER A 19 -4.82 40.35 21.75
N ASP A 20 -3.55 39.99 21.86
CA ASP A 20 -2.53 41.01 22.16
C ASP A 20 -1.14 40.63 21.65
N ALA A 21 -0.43 41.67 21.24
CA ALA A 21 0.78 41.67 20.44
C ALA A 21 2.02 42.08 21.25
N ALA A 22 3.20 41.60 20.84
CA ALA A 22 4.49 42.30 20.91
C ALA A 22 5.55 41.40 20.23
N THR A 23 5.86 41.60 18.95
CA THR A 23 6.95 42.46 18.44
C THR A 23 8.27 42.31 19.20
N THR A 24 9.28 41.64 18.62
CA THR A 24 10.55 42.25 18.16
C THR A 24 11.36 41.25 17.29
N ALA A 25 11.86 41.70 16.13
CA ALA A 25 12.96 41.11 15.35
C ALA A 25 14.22 42.01 15.55
N PRO A 26 15.46 41.77 15.03
CA PRO A 26 15.85 40.89 13.91
C PRO A 26 17.26 40.21 13.98
N ALA A 27 17.67 39.59 12.85
CA ALA A 27 19.02 39.15 12.39
C ALA A 27 19.64 37.90 13.08
N THR A 28 20.23 36.89 12.42
CA THR A 28 21.30 36.88 11.39
C THR A 28 21.44 35.45 10.79
N ALA A 29 22.08 35.31 9.62
CA ALA A 29 22.10 34.12 8.73
C ALA A 29 23.13 32.97 9.09
N PRO A 30 23.60 32.09 8.17
CA PRO A 30 23.32 30.63 8.16
C PRO A 30 24.54 29.70 8.37
N SER A 31 24.33 28.42 8.75
CA SER A 31 25.28 27.26 8.65
C SER A 31 24.75 26.09 9.48
N ALA A 32 24.88 24.79 9.18
CA ALA A 32 25.49 24.02 8.10
C ALA A 32 24.83 22.63 8.09
N ALA A 33 24.76 21.97 6.94
CA ALA A 33 24.35 20.57 6.82
C ALA A 33 25.50 19.64 7.26
N PRO A 34 25.24 18.49 7.91
CA PRO A 34 26.23 17.42 7.97
C PRO A 34 26.16 16.58 6.68
N THR A 35 27.16 16.79 5.82
CA THR A 35 27.50 15.88 4.72
C THR A 35 28.22 14.66 5.32
N ALA A 36 27.57 13.50 5.36
CA ALA A 36 28.26 12.24 5.63
C ALA A 36 28.89 11.74 4.32
N ALA A 37 30.17 12.06 4.13
CA ALA A 37 31.01 11.46 3.11
C ALA A 37 31.46 10.07 3.60
N PHE A 38 31.15 9.02 2.84
CA PHE A 38 31.90 7.77 2.88
C PHE A 38 32.63 7.60 1.56
N ALA A 39 33.94 7.81 1.63
CA ALA A 39 34.88 7.57 0.53
C ALA A 39 35.19 6.07 0.42
N GLY A 40 35.06 5.59 -0.81
CA GLY A 40 35.81 4.52 -1.48
C GLY A 40 36.54 3.44 -0.69
N PHE A 41 36.20 2.20 -1.02
CA PHE A 41 37.21 1.18 -1.27
C PHE A 41 37.13 0.76 -2.73
N ALA A 42 37.95 1.43 -3.56
CA ALA A 42 38.36 0.90 -4.86
C ALA A 42 39.43 -0.17 -4.59
N GLY A 43 39.01 -1.42 -4.51
CA GLY A 43 39.89 -2.58 -4.55
C GLY A 43 39.70 -3.30 -5.88
N ALA A 44 40.52 -2.98 -6.86
CA ALA A 44 40.63 -3.75 -8.09
C ALA A 44 41.28 -5.10 -7.78
N MET A 45 40.58 -6.20 -8.06
CA MET A 45 41.21 -7.49 -8.36
C MET A 45 40.57 -8.05 -9.63
N THR A 46 41.32 -7.93 -10.72
CA THR A 46 41.08 -8.67 -11.96
C THR A 46 41.74 -10.04 -11.81
N ALA A 47 40.98 -11.13 -11.92
CA ALA A 47 41.46 -12.39 -12.48
C ALA A 47 40.29 -13.30 -12.87
N ALA A 48 40.38 -13.80 -14.09
CA ALA A 48 39.44 -14.64 -14.81
C ALA A 48 39.33 -16.07 -14.25
N GLY A 49 38.28 -16.79 -14.65
CA GLY A 49 38.31 -18.25 -14.67
C GLY A 49 37.00 -18.97 -14.35
N THR A 50 36.13 -19.05 -15.35
CA THR A 50 35.37 -20.25 -15.78
C THR A 50 35.04 -21.34 -14.73
N ALA A 51 33.75 -21.54 -14.43
CA ALA A 51 32.96 -22.73 -14.78
C ALA A 51 31.81 -23.02 -13.78
N ARG A 52 30.58 -22.90 -14.31
CA ARG A 52 29.30 -23.56 -14.01
C ARG A 52 29.13 -24.27 -12.66
N THR A 53 28.07 -23.88 -11.97
CA THR A 53 26.90 -24.76 -11.83
C THR A 53 25.66 -23.90 -12.02
N THR A 54 25.23 -23.66 -13.26
CA THR A 54 23.81 -23.42 -13.50
C THR A 54 23.15 -24.76 -13.26
N SER A 55 22.75 -25.01 -12.00
CA SER A 55 21.74 -26.02 -11.75
C SER A 55 20.58 -25.67 -12.70
N PRO A 56 20.09 -26.60 -13.54
CA PRO A 56 18.80 -26.40 -14.16
C PRO A 56 17.84 -26.22 -13.00
N GLU A 57 17.43 -24.98 -12.73
CA GLU A 57 16.27 -24.75 -11.89
C GLU A 57 15.10 -25.28 -12.73
N VAL A 58 14.80 -26.56 -12.50
CA VAL A 58 13.56 -27.16 -12.93
C VAL A 58 12.48 -26.26 -12.32
N PRO A 59 11.67 -25.54 -13.10
CA PRO A 59 10.55 -24.82 -12.53
C PRO A 59 9.67 -25.89 -11.90
N LEU A 60 9.64 -25.95 -10.56
CA LEU A 60 8.66 -26.80 -9.91
C LEU A 60 7.29 -26.24 -10.30
N PRO A 61 6.39 -27.05 -10.90
CA PRO A 61 5.01 -26.62 -11.06
C PRO A 61 4.45 -26.34 -9.66
N GLY A 62 4.10 -25.07 -9.40
CA GLY A 62 3.64 -24.60 -8.08
C GLY A 62 4.51 -23.54 -7.40
N ALA A 63 5.55 -23.00 -8.06
CA ALA A 63 6.30 -21.86 -7.51
C ALA A 63 5.43 -20.60 -7.49
N SER A 64 5.21 -20.04 -6.30
CA SER A 64 4.61 -18.72 -6.10
C SER A 64 5.70 -17.64 -6.23
N ALA A 65 5.48 -16.65 -7.09
CA ALA A 65 6.38 -15.52 -7.27
C ALA A 65 5.80 -14.24 -6.67
N ASP A 66 6.66 -13.36 -6.13
CA ASP A 66 6.26 -12.01 -5.75
C ASP A 66 5.67 -11.25 -6.94
N ALA A 67 4.46 -10.71 -6.75
CA ALA A 67 3.65 -10.10 -7.79
C ALA A 67 3.05 -8.76 -7.35
N THR A 68 3.66 -8.09 -6.38
CA THR A 68 3.18 -6.80 -5.84
C THR A 68 3.03 -5.73 -6.92
N THR A 69 3.88 -5.75 -7.95
CA THR A 69 3.80 -4.81 -9.08
C THR A 69 2.59 -5.04 -9.99
N ALA A 70 1.93 -6.19 -9.91
CA ALA A 70 0.73 -6.50 -10.70
C ALA A 70 -0.56 -5.97 -10.06
N LEU A 71 -0.51 -5.54 -8.79
CA LEU A 71 -1.67 -5.00 -8.07
C LEU A 71 -1.68 -3.48 -8.13
N HIS A 72 -2.78 -2.92 -8.60
CA HIS A 72 -2.97 -1.50 -8.83
C HIS A 72 -4.27 -0.98 -8.22
N GLY A 73 -4.34 0.34 -8.01
CA GLY A 73 -5.57 0.99 -7.53
C GLY A 73 -5.99 0.51 -6.14
N ILE A 74 -5.02 0.28 -5.25
CA ILE A 74 -5.26 -0.27 -3.91
C ILE A 74 -6.04 0.72 -3.07
N SER A 75 -7.11 0.25 -2.46
CA SER A 75 -7.85 0.95 -1.42
C SER A 75 -8.16 0.02 -0.27
N CYS A 76 -7.90 0.48 0.95
CA CYS A 76 -8.39 -0.14 2.18
C CYS A 76 -9.11 0.91 2.99
N ALA A 77 -10.33 0.61 3.43
CA ALA A 77 -11.11 1.53 4.23
C ALA A 77 -11.94 0.78 5.28
N ALA A 78 -12.09 1.40 6.44
CA ALA A 78 -13.05 0.98 7.45
C ALA A 78 -14.37 1.70 7.26
N ASP A 79 -15.48 0.98 7.44
CA ASP A 79 -16.78 1.61 7.67
C ASP A 79 -16.86 2.20 9.10
N PRO A 80 -17.93 2.97 9.43
CA PRO A 80 -18.09 3.53 10.78
C PRO A 80 -18.20 2.49 11.91
N ALA A 81 -18.57 1.25 11.60
CA ALA A 81 -18.59 0.15 12.57
C ALA A 81 -17.18 -0.39 12.86
N GLY A 82 -16.21 -0.09 11.99
CA GLY A 82 -14.83 -0.55 12.04
C GLY A 82 -14.56 -1.75 11.14
N SER A 83 -15.48 -2.11 10.24
CA SER A 83 -15.29 -3.21 9.29
C SER A 83 -14.41 -2.76 8.14
N TRP A 84 -13.23 -3.38 7.99
CA TRP A 84 -12.26 -3.05 6.95
C TRP A 84 -12.51 -3.84 5.68
N SER A 85 -12.53 -3.14 4.55
CA SER A 85 -12.64 -3.73 3.23
C SER A 85 -11.46 -3.31 2.35
N PHE A 86 -11.06 -4.21 1.46
CA PHE A 86 -9.99 -4.02 0.50
C PHE A 86 -10.54 -4.13 -0.93
N HIS A 87 -10.05 -3.26 -1.81
CA HIS A 87 -10.26 -3.34 -3.25
C HIS A 87 -8.96 -3.02 -4.00
N GLY A 88 -8.73 -3.71 -5.10
CA GLY A 88 -7.67 -3.42 -6.06
C GLY A 88 -7.94 -4.08 -7.41
N THR A 89 -7.06 -3.85 -8.37
CA THR A 89 -7.10 -4.49 -9.69
C THR A 89 -5.78 -5.17 -9.96
N VAL A 90 -5.82 -6.45 -10.31
CA VAL A 90 -4.65 -7.24 -10.68
C VAL A 90 -4.53 -7.30 -12.20
N HIS A 91 -3.33 -7.04 -12.71
CA HIS A 91 -3.00 -7.07 -14.13
C HIS A 91 -2.09 -8.26 -14.42
N ASN A 92 -2.54 -9.17 -15.27
CA ASN A 92 -1.75 -10.28 -15.75
C ASN A 92 -1.16 -9.96 -17.12
N THR A 93 0.12 -9.62 -17.17
CA THR A 93 0.85 -9.36 -18.41
C THR A 93 1.52 -10.60 -18.99
N SER A 94 1.39 -11.78 -18.37
CA SER A 94 1.97 -13.02 -18.93
C SER A 94 1.09 -13.64 -20.01
N ALA A 95 1.70 -14.55 -20.77
CA ALA A 95 1.03 -15.32 -21.83
C ALA A 95 0.17 -16.48 -21.30
N SER A 96 0.24 -16.79 -20.01
CA SER A 96 -0.57 -17.80 -19.32
C SER A 96 -1.50 -17.18 -18.29
N ALA A 97 -2.58 -17.88 -17.95
CA ALA A 97 -3.46 -17.51 -16.87
C ALA A 97 -2.75 -17.73 -15.53
N LYS A 98 -2.93 -16.79 -14.59
CA LYS A 98 -2.31 -16.84 -13.27
C LYS A 98 -3.36 -16.70 -12.17
N ARG A 99 -3.17 -17.42 -11.07
CA ARG A 99 -3.86 -17.16 -9.82
C ARG A 99 -3.02 -16.19 -9.01
N TYR A 100 -3.63 -15.09 -8.59
CA TYR A 100 -3.04 -14.11 -7.70
C TYR A 100 -3.67 -14.23 -6.34
N THR A 101 -2.84 -14.20 -5.31
CA THR A 101 -3.26 -14.22 -3.91
C THR A 101 -2.75 -12.97 -3.23
N VAL A 102 -3.66 -12.19 -2.66
CA VAL A 102 -3.38 -10.95 -1.93
C VAL A 102 -3.54 -11.21 -0.44
N ALA A 103 -2.44 -11.14 0.29
CA ALA A 103 -2.43 -11.10 1.74
C ALA A 103 -2.64 -9.65 2.21
N LEU A 104 -3.53 -9.48 3.17
CA LEU A 104 -3.92 -8.19 3.74
C LEU A 104 -3.50 -8.18 5.21
N ALA A 105 -2.90 -7.08 5.66
CA ALA A 105 -2.59 -6.86 7.07
C ALA A 105 -3.00 -5.44 7.49
N LEU A 106 -3.61 -5.34 8.66
CA LEU A 106 -3.82 -4.07 9.36
C LEU A 106 -2.79 -3.95 10.47
N THR A 107 -2.06 -2.84 10.52
CA THR A 107 -1.00 -2.60 11.51
C THR A 107 -1.29 -1.38 12.37
N ARG A 108 -0.92 -1.49 13.66
CA ARG A 108 -0.86 -0.38 14.62
C ARG A 108 0.50 -0.39 15.30
N GLY A 109 1.35 0.56 14.93
CA GLY A 109 2.76 0.49 15.31
C GLY A 109 3.37 -0.79 14.75
N ALA A 110 4.08 -1.55 15.59
CA ALA A 110 4.72 -2.81 15.20
C ALA A 110 3.79 -4.04 15.23
N SER A 111 2.51 -3.88 15.59
CA SER A 111 1.58 -5.01 15.79
C SER A 111 0.61 -5.15 14.63
N VAL A 112 0.47 -6.38 14.12
CA VAL A 112 -0.63 -6.77 13.23
C VAL A 112 -1.89 -6.97 14.06
N VAL A 113 -2.94 -6.22 13.75
CA VAL A 113 -4.20 -6.15 14.51
C VAL A 113 -5.41 -6.67 13.72
N GLY A 114 -5.19 -7.05 12.46
CA GLY A 114 -6.16 -7.70 11.59
C GLY A 114 -5.45 -8.21 10.34
N HIS A 115 -5.95 -9.28 9.74
CA HIS A 115 -5.38 -9.82 8.51
C HIS A 115 -6.45 -10.55 7.70
N GLY A 116 -6.18 -10.77 6.43
CA GLY A 116 -7.05 -11.52 5.54
C GLY A 116 -6.31 -12.01 4.30
N LEU A 117 -6.96 -12.86 3.53
CA LEU A 117 -6.44 -13.39 2.28
C LEU A 117 -7.58 -13.37 1.26
N THR A 118 -7.28 -12.97 0.02
CA THR A 118 -8.22 -13.06 -1.10
C THR A 118 -7.46 -13.43 -2.37
N SER A 119 -8.09 -14.18 -3.26
CA SER A 119 -7.43 -14.65 -4.48
C SER A 119 -8.33 -14.48 -5.70
N VAL A 120 -7.71 -14.30 -6.86
CA VAL A 120 -8.40 -14.19 -8.14
C VAL A 120 -7.58 -14.85 -9.23
N THR A 121 -8.24 -15.58 -10.14
CA THR A 121 -7.60 -16.07 -11.37
C THR A 121 -7.79 -15.06 -12.49
N VAL A 122 -6.69 -14.65 -13.11
CA VAL A 122 -6.66 -13.66 -14.17
C VAL A 122 -6.14 -14.32 -15.45
N PRO A 123 -6.94 -14.34 -16.55
CA PRO A 123 -6.50 -14.86 -17.84
C PRO A 123 -5.23 -14.16 -18.34
N ALA A 124 -4.55 -14.80 -19.29
CA ALA A 124 -3.40 -14.21 -19.98
C ALA A 124 -3.74 -12.84 -20.58
N GLY A 125 -2.86 -11.85 -20.40
CA GLY A 125 -3.02 -10.50 -20.94
C GLY A 125 -4.23 -9.71 -20.39
N ALA A 126 -4.89 -10.19 -19.34
CA ALA A 126 -6.12 -9.59 -18.82
C ALA A 126 -5.92 -8.91 -17.45
N GLN A 127 -6.96 -8.21 -17.00
CA GLN A 127 -7.02 -7.64 -15.65
C GLN A 127 -8.32 -8.06 -14.94
N ARG A 128 -8.28 -8.16 -13.61
CA ARG A 128 -9.46 -8.44 -12.78
C ARG A 128 -9.42 -7.63 -11.51
N THR A 129 -10.60 -7.19 -11.08
CA THR A 129 -10.78 -6.67 -9.73
C THR A 129 -10.63 -7.80 -8.71
N VAL A 130 -9.92 -7.50 -7.63
CA VAL A 130 -9.83 -8.33 -6.45
C VAL A 130 -10.32 -7.51 -5.26
N SER A 131 -11.13 -8.12 -4.41
CA SER A 131 -11.69 -7.44 -3.25
C SER A 131 -11.89 -8.41 -2.10
N SER A 132 -11.89 -7.86 -0.89
CA SER A 132 -12.28 -8.58 0.33
C SER A 132 -13.08 -7.64 1.21
N ALA A 133 -14.36 -7.95 1.42
CA ALA A 133 -15.24 -7.15 2.25
C ALA A 133 -15.15 -7.62 3.71
N GLY A 134 -15.03 -6.68 4.65
CA GLY A 134 -15.05 -6.97 6.08
C GLY A 134 -13.99 -7.99 6.52
N PHE A 135 -12.78 -7.93 5.97
CA PHE A 135 -11.73 -8.90 6.26
C PHE A 135 -11.18 -8.79 7.70
N ALA A 136 -11.41 -7.65 8.35
CA ALA A 136 -11.08 -7.45 9.76
C ALA A 136 -12.01 -6.39 10.39
N THR A 137 -12.20 -6.46 11.71
CA THR A 137 -12.96 -5.46 12.47
C THR A 137 -12.06 -4.74 13.46
N LEU A 138 -11.84 -3.45 13.22
CA LEU A 138 -10.97 -2.60 14.03
C LEU A 138 -11.43 -1.14 13.96
N ARG A 139 -11.78 -0.57 15.12
CA ARG A 139 -12.13 0.86 15.25
C ARG A 139 -10.92 1.74 15.49
N GLY A 140 -10.81 2.85 14.78
CA GLY A 140 -9.70 3.81 14.87
C GLY A 140 -8.63 3.58 13.78
N SER A 141 -7.58 4.39 13.76
CA SER A 141 -6.56 4.36 12.70
C SER A 141 -5.76 3.06 12.70
N ALA A 142 -5.44 2.58 11.50
CA ALA A 142 -4.48 1.52 11.23
C ALA A 142 -3.90 1.75 9.82
N ALA A 143 -2.70 1.23 9.57
CA ALA A 143 -2.19 1.14 8.20
C ALA A 143 -2.64 -0.18 7.57
N CYS A 144 -2.92 -0.16 6.27
CA CYS A 144 -3.23 -1.36 5.50
C CYS A 144 -2.05 -1.69 4.60
N GLU A 145 -1.50 -2.88 4.78
CA GLU A 145 -0.39 -3.41 3.99
C GLU A 145 -0.87 -4.60 3.17
N THR A 146 -0.31 -4.74 1.97
CA THR A 146 -0.67 -5.82 1.06
C THR A 146 0.58 -6.46 0.48
N VAL A 147 0.59 -7.79 0.43
CA VAL A 147 1.59 -8.57 -0.30
C VAL A 147 0.87 -9.44 -1.30
N VAL A 148 1.42 -9.57 -2.50
CA VAL A 148 0.78 -10.29 -3.59
C VAL A 148 1.72 -11.35 -4.10
N SER A 149 1.23 -12.58 -4.19
CA SER A 149 1.90 -13.66 -4.90
C SER A 149 1.11 -14.07 -6.14
N ALA A 150 1.81 -14.61 -7.13
CA ALA A 150 1.21 -15.19 -8.31
C ALA A 150 1.76 -16.59 -8.58
N GLU A 151 0.88 -17.48 -9.00
CA GLU A 151 1.19 -18.84 -9.42
C GLU A 151 0.48 -19.14 -10.75
N GLU A 152 0.99 -20.08 -11.53
CA GLU A 152 0.31 -20.54 -12.74
C GLU A 152 -1.07 -21.11 -12.37
N ALA A 153 -2.11 -20.75 -13.13
CA ALA A 153 -3.43 -21.31 -12.92
C ALA A 153 -3.50 -22.73 -13.49
N ALA A 154 -4.08 -23.66 -12.74
CA ALA A 154 -4.33 -25.05 -13.16
C ALA A 154 -5.49 -25.18 -14.15
#